data_AF-A0A541BNP2-F1
#
_entry.id   AF-A0A541BNP2-F1
#
_cell.length_a   1.000
_cell.length_b   1.000
_cell.length_c   1.000
_cell.angle_alpha   90.00
_cell.angle_beta   90.00
_cell.angle_gamma   90.00
#
_symmetry.space_group_name_H-M   'P 1'
#
loop_
_entity.id
_entity.type
_entity.pdbx_description
1 polymer ?
#
loop_
_entity_poly.entity_id
_entity_poly.type
_entity_poly.pdbx_seq_one_letter_code
_entity_poly.pdbx_strand_id
1 'polypeptide(L)'
;MSRPAAGAMEAVLVGDLDVDAPIPALERAGRYREARLLVRLHTRPVGEVVVPLSHDRLAPDRVVEAVWSQLGDRIVDHMVVDQLPAPRMLSTAGLIDSPAPPCLERRSTMTVPSVTVMVATRDRTESVLRCLKSLEALDYPSFDVVVVDSAPSTPETERALTGGHSWRYPFTYVRADRPGLAFAHNTALPAVTGEVVAFTDDDVQVDSHWLMALAEGFDDPAVTCVTGLILAAELETPAQLLLEQSGGFARGYVERRFSLNNPPDDQLFPFTAGRFGSGANMAFRTDWLRGHGGFDWATGAGTPARGGDDLLSFLHVILDGGDLVYQPAAILRHWHRREYAGLRRQAFGYGVGLGSYLAASACAQPSLVPVMLRRGVPALRHMLGSASAKNRGRRPGFPSELIWRERAGLVAGPFAYTASRWRYRGTRDSTRQGADR
;
A
#
# COMPACT_ATOMS: atom_id res chain seq x y z
N MET A 1 27.29 16.54 -8.85
CA MET A 1 27.26 17.39 -7.65
C MET A 1 27.10 16.49 -6.44
N SER A 2 28.04 16.66 -5.52
CA SER A 2 28.37 16.01 -4.25
C SER A 2 27.40 14.94 -3.70
N ARG A 3 27.92 13.71 -3.53
CA ARG A 3 27.40 12.75 -2.53
C ARG A 3 27.20 13.52 -1.21
N PRO A 4 26.03 13.46 -0.55
CA PRO A 4 25.97 13.89 0.84
C PRO A 4 27.04 13.09 1.60
N ALA A 5 27.84 13.78 2.41
CA ALA A 5 28.77 13.12 3.33
C ALA A 5 27.94 12.12 4.14
N ALA A 6 28.21 10.84 3.93
CA ALA A 6 27.57 9.77 4.67
C ALA A 6 28.08 9.82 6.11
N GLY A 7 27.52 10.70 6.93
CA GLY A 7 27.28 10.30 8.31
C GLY A 7 26.45 9.03 8.19
N ALA A 8 27.03 7.89 8.54
CA ALA A 8 26.43 6.59 8.32
C ALA A 8 25.02 6.61 8.93
N MET A 9 23.98 6.68 8.09
CA MET A 9 22.64 6.46 8.58
C MET A 9 22.58 5.00 8.97
N GLU A 10 22.69 4.75 10.27
CA GLU A 10 22.73 3.41 10.83
C GLU A 10 21.40 2.67 10.64
N ALA A 11 21.54 1.34 10.55
CA ALA A 11 20.51 0.31 10.74
C ALA A 11 19.27 0.73 11.53
N VAL A 12 18.05 0.61 11.00
CA VAL A 12 16.83 0.57 11.85
C VAL A 12 16.24 -0.83 11.81
N LEU A 13 16.14 -1.46 12.98
CA LEU A 13 15.45 -2.75 13.12
C LEU A 13 13.95 -2.51 12.90
N VAL A 14 13.32 -3.26 12.01
CA VAL A 14 11.87 -3.21 11.81
C VAL A 14 11.23 -4.51 12.30
N GLY A 15 10.08 -4.41 12.94
CA GLY A 15 9.39 -5.58 13.48
C GLY A 15 7.96 -5.29 13.91
N ASP A 16 7.29 -6.33 14.37
CA ASP A 16 5.93 -6.30 14.90
C ASP A 16 5.97 -6.66 16.39
N LEU A 17 5.08 -6.06 17.18
CA LEU A 17 4.95 -6.29 18.62
C LEU A 17 3.46 -6.36 18.99
N ASP A 18 3.01 -7.54 19.38
CA ASP A 18 1.66 -7.76 19.91
C ASP A 18 1.66 -7.49 21.42
N VAL A 19 0.88 -6.52 21.88
CA VAL A 19 0.84 -6.13 23.30
C VAL A 19 -0.12 -6.97 24.12
N ASP A 20 -0.90 -7.83 23.47
CA ASP A 20 -1.67 -8.93 24.04
C ASP A 20 -0.85 -10.24 24.16
N ALA A 21 0.47 -10.16 23.97
CA ALA A 21 1.41 -11.26 24.15
C ALA A 21 2.61 -10.83 25.04
N PRO A 22 3.42 -11.78 25.54
CA PRO A 22 4.64 -11.45 26.29
C PRO A 22 5.58 -10.57 25.48
N ILE A 23 6.04 -9.48 26.09
CA ILE A 23 6.90 -8.49 25.43
C ILE A 23 8.34 -9.03 25.37
N PRO A 24 8.96 -9.14 24.17
CA PRO A 24 10.28 -9.69 24.03
C PRO A 24 11.38 -8.69 24.41
N ALA A 25 12.57 -9.21 24.69
CA ALA A 25 13.77 -8.40 24.68
C ALA A 25 14.14 -8.05 23.23
N LEU A 26 14.77 -6.89 23.02
CA LEU A 26 15.27 -6.49 21.69
C LEU A 26 16.78 -6.61 21.63
N GLU A 27 17.27 -7.21 20.54
CA GLU A 27 18.70 -7.34 20.28
C GLU A 27 19.13 -6.31 19.23
N ARG A 28 20.16 -5.53 19.55
CA ARG A 28 20.79 -4.57 18.64
C ARG A 28 21.53 -5.24 17.50
N ALA A 29 21.97 -6.48 17.72
CA ALA A 29 22.81 -7.25 16.80
C ALA A 29 24.04 -6.48 16.30
N GLY A 30 24.58 -5.57 17.13
CA GLY A 30 25.76 -4.74 16.82
C GLY A 30 25.62 -3.76 15.64
N ARG A 31 24.45 -3.67 14.98
CA ARG A 31 24.28 -2.89 13.74
C ARG A 31 23.10 -1.92 13.72
N TYR A 32 22.12 -2.11 14.60
CA TYR A 32 20.93 -1.27 14.65
C TYR A 32 21.12 -0.12 15.65
N ARG A 33 20.62 1.07 15.32
CA ARG A 33 20.62 2.23 16.24
C ARG A 33 19.36 2.31 17.09
N GLU A 34 18.26 1.86 16.50
CA GLU A 34 16.91 1.92 17.05
C GLU A 34 16.07 0.82 16.41
N ALA A 35 14.98 0.45 17.08
CA ALA A 35 13.92 -0.39 16.53
C ALA A 35 12.69 0.47 16.22
N ARG A 36 12.07 0.24 15.07
CA ARG A 36 10.77 0.77 14.69
C ARG A 36 9.78 -0.39 14.64
N LEU A 37 8.94 -0.47 15.64
CA LEU A 37 8.04 -1.62 15.86
C LEU A 37 6.60 -1.21 15.60
N LEU A 38 5.90 -1.95 14.75
CA LEU A 38 4.44 -1.85 14.67
C LEU A 38 3.85 -2.53 15.91
N VAL A 39 3.20 -1.75 16.74
CA VAL A 39 2.47 -2.22 17.91
C VAL A 39 1.06 -2.59 17.48
N ARG A 40 0.64 -3.81 17.80
CA ARG A 40 -0.70 -4.34 17.55
C ARG A 40 -1.36 -4.76 18.87
N LEU A 41 -2.69 -4.70 18.89
CA LEU A 41 -3.54 -5.22 19.94
C LEU A 41 -4.75 -5.89 19.29
N HIS A 42 -5.04 -7.15 19.63
CA HIS A 42 -6.10 -7.94 19.03
C HIS A 42 -5.97 -7.98 17.49
N THR A 43 -4.73 -8.16 16.99
CA THR A 43 -4.34 -8.12 15.56
C THR A 43 -4.52 -6.77 14.85
N ARG A 44 -4.99 -5.72 15.54
CA ARG A 44 -5.20 -4.39 14.96
C ARG A 44 -4.00 -3.48 15.24
N PRO A 45 -3.55 -2.68 14.26
CA PRO A 45 -2.39 -1.82 14.45
C PRO A 45 -2.74 -0.60 15.31
N VAL A 46 -2.11 -0.52 16.47
CA VAL A 46 -2.24 0.62 17.38
C VAL A 46 -1.28 1.73 17.00
N GLY A 47 -0.14 1.45 16.36
CA GLY A 47 0.79 2.48 15.93
C GLY A 47 2.22 1.97 15.77
N GLU A 48 3.15 2.83 15.37
CA GLU A 48 4.57 2.50 15.40
C GLU A 48 5.25 3.19 16.58
N VAL A 49 6.09 2.45 17.30
CA VAL A 49 7.01 3.02 18.29
C VAL A 49 8.44 3.00 17.80
N VAL A 50 9.19 4.02 18.17
CA VAL A 50 10.64 4.05 17.99
C VAL A 50 11.31 3.81 19.35
N VAL A 51 12.16 2.80 19.41
CA VAL A 51 12.87 2.37 20.62
C VAL A 51 14.38 2.48 20.39
N PRO A 52 15.09 3.41 21.05
CA PRO A 52 16.54 3.52 20.93
C PRO A 52 17.24 2.26 21.45
N LEU A 53 18.20 1.73 20.69
CA LEU A 53 18.99 0.55 21.06
C LEU A 53 20.39 0.98 21.51
N SER A 54 20.48 1.47 22.75
CA SER A 54 21.75 1.97 23.33
C SER A 54 22.70 0.87 23.78
N HIS A 55 22.19 -0.33 24.05
CA HIS A 55 22.94 -1.50 24.50
C HIS A 55 22.68 -2.67 23.54
N ASP A 56 23.54 -3.70 23.59
CA ASP A 56 23.40 -4.87 22.71
C ASP A 56 22.07 -5.60 22.91
N ARG A 57 21.57 -5.60 24.14
CA ARG A 57 20.29 -6.18 24.51
C ARG A 57 19.47 -5.19 25.33
N LEU A 58 18.25 -4.93 24.91
CA LEU A 58 17.29 -4.11 25.63
C LEU A 58 16.27 -5.00 26.34
N ALA A 59 16.16 -4.85 27.65
CA ALA A 59 15.25 -5.64 28.47
C ALA A 59 13.77 -5.33 28.16
N PRO A 60 12.84 -6.31 28.31
CA PRO A 60 11.41 -6.12 28.05
C PRO A 60 10.78 -4.91 28.75
N ASP A 61 11.16 -4.62 30.00
CA ASP A 61 10.61 -3.46 30.76
C ASP A 61 10.84 -2.12 30.05
N ARG A 62 11.97 -1.97 29.37
CA ARG A 62 12.30 -0.75 28.62
C ARG A 62 11.50 -0.65 27.32
N VAL A 63 11.17 -1.80 26.72
CA VAL A 63 10.27 -1.86 25.56
C VAL A 63 8.85 -1.48 25.99
N VAL A 64 8.39 -2.03 27.10
CA VAL A 64 7.10 -1.70 27.73
C VAL A 64 6.98 -0.19 28.00
N GLU A 65 7.98 0.41 28.63
CA GLU A 65 8.01 1.86 28.90
C GLU A 65 7.94 2.69 27.61
N ALA A 66 8.69 2.29 26.58
CA ALA A 66 8.67 2.97 25.29
C ALA A 66 7.32 2.84 24.57
N VAL A 67 6.67 1.67 24.65
CA VAL A 67 5.33 1.43 24.10
C VAL A 67 4.28 2.24 24.83
N TRP A 68 4.23 2.13 26.16
CA TRP A 68 3.21 2.79 26.97
C TRP A 68 3.30 4.31 26.89
N SER A 69 4.52 4.88 26.90
CA SER A 69 4.71 6.33 26.79
C SER A 69 4.31 6.92 25.43
N GLN A 70 4.42 6.14 24.34
CA GLN A 70 4.12 6.62 22.98
C GLN A 70 2.68 6.28 22.52
N LEU A 71 2.13 5.16 23.00
CA LEU A 71 0.87 4.59 22.49
C LEU A 71 -0.14 4.22 23.58
N GLY A 72 0.14 4.47 24.87
CA GLY A 72 -0.75 4.11 25.97
C GLY A 72 -2.19 4.61 25.80
N ASP A 73 -2.37 5.87 25.39
CA ASP A 73 -3.70 6.44 25.13
C ASP A 73 -4.44 5.67 24.02
N ARG A 74 -3.73 5.28 22.95
CA ARG A 74 -4.31 4.56 21.81
C ARG A 74 -4.65 3.11 22.16
N ILE A 75 -3.86 2.49 23.04
CA ILE A 75 -4.15 1.18 23.63
C ILE A 75 -5.43 1.27 24.47
N VAL A 76 -5.53 2.29 25.32
CA VAL A 76 -6.74 2.53 26.15
C VAL A 76 -7.96 2.78 25.27
N ASP A 77 -7.85 3.63 24.24
CA ASP A 77 -8.93 3.91 23.29
C ASP A 77 -9.43 2.63 22.62
N HIS A 78 -8.51 1.76 22.17
CA HIS A 78 -8.87 0.46 21.57
C HIS A 78 -9.65 -0.42 22.56
N MET A 79 -9.18 -0.53 23.81
CA MET A 79 -9.87 -1.30 24.85
C MET A 79 -11.27 -0.75 25.15
N VAL A 80 -11.42 0.57 25.20
CA VAL A 80 -12.72 1.23 25.42
C VAL A 80 -13.68 0.97 24.25
N VAL A 81 -13.20 1.07 23.01
CA VAL A 81 -13.99 0.76 21.80
C VAL A 81 -14.45 -0.69 21.80
N ASP A 82 -13.58 -1.61 22.25
CA ASP A 82 -13.90 -3.03 22.42
C ASP A 82 -14.67 -3.35 23.70
N GLN A 83 -15.10 -2.34 24.48
CA GLN A 83 -15.88 -2.50 25.72
C GLN A 83 -15.16 -3.34 26.79
N LEU A 84 -13.82 -3.30 26.79
CA LEU A 84 -12.96 -3.98 27.75
C LEU A 84 -12.43 -3.02 28.82
N PRO A 85 -12.03 -3.52 29.99
CA PRO A 85 -11.44 -2.68 31.03
C PRO A 85 -10.19 -1.95 30.54
N ALA A 86 -10.16 -0.63 30.69
CA ALA A 86 -9.02 0.19 30.33
C ALA A 86 -7.79 -0.14 31.20
N PRO A 87 -6.65 -0.56 30.61
CA PRO A 87 -5.45 -0.85 31.36
C PRO A 87 -4.84 0.44 31.93
N ARG A 88 -4.24 0.36 33.12
CA ARG A 88 -3.48 1.48 33.73
C ARG A 88 -2.00 1.48 33.35
N MET A 89 -1.49 0.33 32.93
CA MET A 89 -0.12 0.12 32.48
C MET A 89 -0.05 -1.12 31.58
N LEU A 90 0.98 -1.17 30.73
CA LEU A 90 1.42 -2.38 30.06
C LEU A 90 2.44 -3.09 30.95
N SER A 91 2.38 -4.42 31.02
CA SER A 91 3.36 -5.25 31.73
C SER A 91 4.26 -5.99 30.74
N THR A 92 5.35 -6.60 31.22
CA THR A 92 6.20 -7.47 30.38
C THR A 92 5.52 -8.78 29.98
N ALA A 93 4.51 -9.21 30.73
CA ALA A 93 3.63 -10.28 30.29
C ALA A 93 2.71 -9.83 29.15
N GLY A 94 2.58 -8.53 28.87
CA GLY A 94 1.57 -7.98 27.96
C GLY A 94 0.25 -7.68 28.70
N LEU A 95 -0.80 -7.46 27.92
CA LEU A 95 -2.19 -7.30 28.36
C LEU A 95 -2.92 -8.66 28.32
N ILE A 96 -2.27 -9.70 28.86
CA ILE A 96 -2.83 -11.04 28.95
C ILE A 96 -3.84 -11.07 30.09
N ASP A 97 -5.07 -10.61 29.84
CA ASP A 97 -6.22 -10.87 30.72
C ASP A 97 -7.50 -10.39 30.02
N SER A 98 -8.14 -11.26 29.22
CA SER A 98 -9.60 -11.28 28.99
C SER A 98 -10.04 -12.39 28.02
N PRO A 99 -11.31 -12.85 28.07
CA PRO A 99 -11.95 -13.66 27.02
C PRO A 99 -11.82 -13.01 25.64
N ALA A 100 -12.14 -13.76 24.57
CA ALA A 100 -12.02 -13.30 23.18
C ALA A 100 -12.57 -11.87 23.03
N PRO A 101 -11.73 -10.88 22.65
CA PRO A 101 -12.16 -9.49 22.61
C PRO A 101 -13.25 -9.31 21.54
N PRO A 102 -14.24 -8.42 21.75
CA PRO A 102 -15.37 -8.29 20.83
C PRO A 102 -15.00 -8.03 19.37
N CYS A 103 -13.85 -7.38 19.07
CA CYS A 103 -13.40 -7.26 17.68
C CYS A 103 -13.03 -8.61 17.04
N LEU A 104 -12.39 -9.52 17.78
CA LEU A 104 -12.04 -10.85 17.29
C LEU A 104 -13.27 -11.76 17.24
N GLU A 105 -14.21 -11.62 18.18
CA GLU A 105 -15.50 -12.33 18.10
C GLU A 105 -16.29 -11.92 16.86
N ARG A 106 -16.45 -10.60 16.62
CA ARG A 106 -17.11 -10.08 15.42
C ARG A 106 -16.49 -10.66 14.15
N ARG A 107 -15.16 -10.62 14.04
CA ARG A 107 -14.41 -11.23 12.92
C ARG A 107 -14.72 -12.71 12.74
N SER A 108 -14.74 -13.48 13.83
CA SER A 108 -14.96 -14.94 13.76
C SER A 108 -16.37 -15.31 13.27
N THR A 109 -17.35 -14.44 13.46
CA THR A 109 -18.75 -14.63 13.05
C THR A 109 -19.10 -13.95 11.72
N MET A 110 -18.19 -13.16 11.15
CA MET A 110 -18.43 -12.38 9.94
C MET A 110 -18.54 -13.31 8.72
N THR A 111 -19.51 -13.02 7.85
CA THR A 111 -19.54 -13.65 6.53
C THR A 111 -18.55 -12.91 5.64
N VAL A 112 -17.49 -13.59 5.23
CA VAL A 112 -16.43 -13.01 4.41
C VAL A 112 -16.67 -13.29 2.92
N PRO A 113 -16.38 -12.34 2.02
CA PRO A 113 -16.51 -12.56 0.58
C PRO A 113 -15.44 -13.54 0.06
N SER A 114 -15.71 -14.21 -1.04
CA SER A 114 -14.66 -14.89 -1.81
C SER A 114 -13.67 -13.86 -2.37
N VAL A 115 -12.36 -14.15 -2.28
CA VAL A 115 -11.30 -13.23 -2.71
C VAL A 115 -10.38 -13.90 -3.74
N THR A 116 -10.12 -13.21 -4.84
CA THR A 116 -8.97 -13.50 -5.71
C THR A 116 -7.85 -12.51 -5.41
N VAL A 117 -6.66 -12.99 -5.06
CA VAL A 117 -5.45 -12.16 -4.93
C VAL A 117 -4.75 -12.09 -6.27
N MET A 118 -4.59 -10.87 -6.81
CA MET A 118 -3.85 -10.62 -8.03
C MET A 118 -2.47 -10.05 -7.71
N VAL A 119 -1.42 -10.71 -8.19
CA VAL A 119 -0.02 -10.27 -8.04
C VAL A 119 0.58 -10.03 -9.42
N ALA A 120 1.02 -8.81 -9.69
CA ALA A 120 1.73 -8.50 -10.92
C ALA A 120 3.25 -8.57 -10.72
N THR A 121 3.96 -9.15 -11.69
CA THR A 121 5.42 -9.23 -11.68
C THR A 121 5.99 -9.01 -13.07
N ARG A 122 7.28 -8.70 -13.13
CA ARG A 122 8.05 -8.67 -14.37
C ARG A 122 9.53 -8.83 -14.08
N ASP A 123 10.13 -9.92 -14.54
CA ASP A 123 11.56 -10.20 -14.42
C ASP A 123 12.06 -10.13 -12.95
N ARG A 124 11.22 -10.57 -12.00
CA ARG A 124 11.47 -10.52 -10.55
C ARG A 124 11.07 -11.81 -9.85
N THR A 125 11.50 -12.95 -10.41
CA THR A 125 11.17 -14.31 -9.95
C THR A 125 11.29 -14.49 -8.43
N GLU A 126 12.41 -14.11 -7.82
CA GLU A 126 12.62 -14.25 -6.37
C GLU A 126 11.67 -13.38 -5.53
N SER A 127 11.31 -12.20 -6.05
CA SER A 127 10.39 -11.28 -5.37
C SER A 127 8.99 -11.88 -5.32
N VAL A 128 8.46 -12.29 -6.48
CA VAL A 128 7.13 -12.89 -6.56
C VAL A 128 7.04 -14.19 -5.77
N LEU A 129 8.08 -15.04 -5.79
CA LEU A 129 8.10 -16.26 -4.98
C LEU A 129 8.01 -15.97 -3.47
N ARG A 130 8.73 -14.95 -2.98
CA ARG A 130 8.65 -14.52 -1.58
C ARG A 130 7.27 -13.95 -1.23
N CYS A 131 6.69 -13.13 -2.11
CA CYS A 131 5.33 -12.62 -1.94
C CYS A 131 4.31 -13.77 -1.85
N LEU A 132 4.33 -14.70 -2.80
CA LEU A 132 3.45 -15.88 -2.82
C LEU A 132 3.64 -16.75 -1.58
N LYS A 133 4.88 -16.94 -1.12
CA LYS A 133 5.15 -17.66 0.13
C LYS A 133 4.48 -17.01 1.35
N SER A 134 4.38 -15.68 1.38
CA SER A 134 3.65 -14.99 2.45
C SER A 134 2.14 -15.20 2.38
N LEU A 135 1.57 -15.39 1.19
CA LEU A 135 0.15 -15.71 1.02
C LEU A 135 -0.21 -17.08 1.62
N GLU A 136 0.73 -18.02 1.71
CA GLU A 136 0.47 -19.32 2.35
C GLU A 136 0.19 -19.23 3.85
N ALA A 137 0.62 -18.14 4.49
CA ALA A 137 0.41 -17.87 5.91
C ALA A 137 -0.91 -17.12 6.20
N LEU A 138 -1.70 -16.81 5.17
CA LEU A 138 -2.98 -16.15 5.35
C LEU A 138 -3.96 -17.01 6.14
N ASP A 139 -4.62 -16.36 7.09
CA ASP A 139 -5.75 -16.88 7.86
C ASP A 139 -7.05 -16.36 7.22
N TYR A 140 -7.46 -17.04 6.17
CA TYR A 140 -8.67 -16.72 5.41
C TYR A 140 -9.30 -18.01 4.88
N PRO A 141 -10.64 -18.18 4.95
CA PRO A 141 -11.27 -19.47 4.69
C PRO A 141 -11.17 -19.94 3.24
N SER A 142 -11.25 -19.03 2.26
CA SER A 142 -11.13 -19.38 0.85
C SER A 142 -10.64 -18.20 0.01
N PHE A 143 -9.59 -18.42 -0.76
CA PHE A 143 -9.09 -17.48 -1.76
C PHE A 143 -8.34 -18.22 -2.87
N ASP A 144 -8.31 -17.64 -4.05
CA ASP A 144 -7.47 -18.06 -5.18
C ASP A 144 -6.44 -16.97 -5.51
N VAL A 145 -5.38 -17.36 -6.20
CA VAL A 145 -4.28 -16.45 -6.57
C VAL A 145 -4.07 -16.45 -8.07
N VAL A 146 -4.04 -15.25 -8.65
CA VAL A 146 -3.69 -15.02 -10.04
C VAL A 146 -2.39 -14.24 -10.09
N VAL A 147 -1.35 -14.84 -10.67
CA VAL A 147 -0.09 -14.12 -10.97
C VAL A 147 -0.12 -13.69 -12.42
N VAL A 148 0.08 -12.40 -12.65
CA VAL A 148 0.25 -11.86 -14.00
C VAL A 148 1.71 -11.45 -14.26
N ASP A 149 2.34 -12.12 -15.22
CA ASP A 149 3.70 -11.81 -15.67
C ASP A 149 3.66 -10.82 -16.85
N SER A 150 4.10 -9.59 -16.58
CA SER A 150 3.92 -8.42 -17.44
C SER A 150 5.05 -8.28 -18.46
N ALA A 151 4.90 -8.91 -19.63
CA ALA A 151 5.87 -8.93 -20.73
C ALA A 151 7.28 -9.31 -20.24
N PRO A 152 7.42 -10.53 -19.67
CA PRO A 152 8.70 -11.02 -19.19
C PRO A 152 9.71 -11.13 -20.34
N SER A 153 10.95 -10.82 -20.02
CA SER A 153 12.09 -10.94 -20.93
C SER A 153 12.60 -12.37 -21.06
N THR A 154 12.34 -13.22 -20.07
CA THR A 154 12.74 -14.63 -20.03
C THR A 154 11.57 -15.51 -19.53
N PRO A 155 11.57 -16.83 -19.79
CA PRO A 155 10.57 -17.76 -19.23
C PRO A 155 10.87 -18.17 -17.78
N GLU A 156 11.79 -17.50 -17.09
CA GLU A 156 12.27 -17.91 -15.77
C GLU A 156 11.15 -17.90 -14.72
N THR A 157 10.39 -16.81 -14.65
CA THR A 157 9.28 -16.66 -13.71
C THR A 157 8.18 -17.68 -13.99
N GLU A 158 7.78 -17.87 -15.25
CA GLU A 158 6.83 -18.92 -15.66
C GLU A 158 7.26 -20.31 -15.20
N ARG A 159 8.51 -20.70 -15.49
CA ARG A 159 9.05 -22.02 -15.10
C ARG A 159 9.12 -22.17 -13.59
N ALA A 160 9.52 -21.13 -12.87
CA ALA A 160 9.58 -21.17 -11.41
C ALA A 160 8.18 -21.36 -10.81
N LEU A 161 7.17 -20.68 -11.33
CA LEU A 161 5.81 -20.72 -10.79
C LEU A 161 5.03 -21.98 -11.17
N THR A 162 5.29 -22.56 -12.34
CA THR A 162 4.54 -23.72 -12.88
C THR A 162 5.29 -25.04 -12.84
N GLY A 163 6.62 -25.02 -12.68
CA GLY A 163 7.52 -26.17 -12.82
C GLY A 163 7.62 -27.11 -11.62
N GLY A 164 6.59 -27.22 -10.78
CA GLY A 164 6.56 -28.18 -9.66
C GLY A 164 6.20 -27.61 -8.28
N HIS A 165 5.78 -26.35 -8.19
CA HIS A 165 5.25 -25.79 -6.95
C HIS A 165 3.81 -26.26 -6.72
N SER A 166 3.53 -26.77 -5.52
CA SER A 166 2.17 -27.02 -5.04
C SER A 166 1.84 -25.91 -4.03
N TRP A 167 1.05 -24.94 -4.47
CA TRP A 167 0.57 -23.85 -3.63
C TRP A 167 -0.58 -24.33 -2.73
N ARG A 168 -0.72 -23.73 -1.54
CA ARG A 168 -1.82 -24.01 -0.59
C ARG A 168 -3.21 -23.60 -1.14
N TYR A 169 -3.23 -22.75 -2.16
CA TYR A 169 -4.41 -22.15 -2.77
C TYR A 169 -4.51 -22.50 -4.27
N PRO A 170 -5.71 -22.43 -4.88
CA PRO A 170 -5.85 -22.46 -6.33
C PRO A 170 -5.00 -21.35 -6.95
N PHE A 171 -4.23 -21.71 -7.98
CA PHE A 171 -3.23 -20.84 -8.58
C PHE A 171 -3.39 -20.78 -10.09
N THR A 172 -3.42 -19.57 -10.63
CA THR A 172 -3.46 -19.31 -12.07
C THR A 172 -2.30 -18.41 -12.47
N TYR A 173 -1.55 -18.82 -13.49
CA TYR A 173 -0.54 -17.98 -14.13
C TYR A 173 -1.11 -17.38 -15.41
N VAL A 174 -0.98 -16.07 -15.57
CA VAL A 174 -1.38 -15.31 -16.76
C VAL A 174 -0.17 -14.58 -17.31
N ARG A 175 0.09 -14.71 -18.60
CA ARG A 175 1.10 -13.90 -19.29
C ARG A 175 0.44 -12.71 -19.95
N ALA A 176 0.94 -11.50 -19.69
CA ALA A 176 0.57 -10.32 -20.46
C ALA A 176 1.65 -10.01 -21.49
N ASP A 177 1.26 -9.82 -22.75
CA ASP A 177 2.23 -9.68 -23.85
C ASP A 177 2.85 -8.29 -23.98
N ARG A 178 2.33 -7.33 -23.22
CA ARG A 178 2.78 -5.94 -23.26
C ARG A 178 3.12 -5.47 -21.84
N PRO A 179 4.17 -4.64 -21.69
CA PRO A 179 4.49 -4.10 -20.38
C PRO A 179 3.39 -3.13 -19.93
N GLY A 180 3.19 -3.01 -18.62
CA GLY A 180 2.25 -2.04 -18.05
C GLY A 180 1.44 -2.68 -16.93
N LEU A 181 1.49 -2.12 -15.72
CA LEU A 181 0.79 -2.67 -14.56
C LEU A 181 -0.74 -2.73 -14.79
N ALA A 182 -1.34 -1.62 -15.20
CA ALA A 182 -2.76 -1.57 -15.56
C ALA A 182 -3.11 -2.54 -16.69
N PHE A 183 -2.24 -2.68 -17.69
CA PHE A 183 -2.44 -3.64 -18.78
C PHE A 183 -2.43 -5.07 -18.26
N ALA A 184 -1.45 -5.42 -17.42
CA ALA A 184 -1.33 -6.73 -16.82
C ALA A 184 -2.54 -7.07 -15.93
N HIS A 185 -2.95 -6.16 -15.04
CA HIS A 185 -4.15 -6.35 -14.22
C HIS A 185 -5.39 -6.63 -15.06
N ASN A 186 -5.60 -5.84 -16.12
CA ASN A 186 -6.75 -6.04 -16.98
C ASN A 186 -6.66 -7.33 -17.82
N THR A 187 -5.45 -7.75 -18.24
CA THR A 187 -5.25 -9.04 -18.92
C THR A 187 -5.64 -10.22 -18.02
N ALA A 188 -5.40 -10.10 -16.71
CA ALA A 188 -5.71 -11.12 -15.73
C ALA A 188 -7.13 -11.01 -15.14
N LEU A 189 -7.81 -9.87 -15.29
CA LEU A 189 -9.16 -9.63 -14.75
C LEU A 189 -10.23 -10.69 -15.17
N PRO A 190 -10.19 -11.27 -16.39
CA PRO A 190 -11.09 -12.37 -16.74
C PRO A 190 -10.88 -13.65 -15.91
N ALA A 191 -9.67 -13.88 -15.38
CA ALA A 191 -9.35 -15.05 -14.56
C ALA A 191 -9.77 -14.90 -13.09
N VAL A 192 -10.21 -13.71 -12.67
CA VAL A 192 -10.69 -13.45 -11.31
C VAL A 192 -12.01 -14.18 -11.05
N THR A 193 -12.10 -14.91 -9.94
CA THR A 193 -13.30 -15.67 -9.58
C THR A 193 -13.99 -15.19 -8.31
N GLY A 194 -13.27 -14.48 -7.43
CA GLY A 194 -13.80 -13.94 -6.19
C GLY A 194 -14.75 -12.75 -6.40
N GLU A 195 -15.67 -12.59 -5.46
CA GLU A 195 -16.54 -11.40 -5.32
C GLU A 195 -15.72 -10.12 -5.12
N VAL A 196 -14.55 -10.25 -4.49
CA VAL A 196 -13.55 -9.21 -4.32
C VAL A 196 -12.25 -9.62 -5.01
N VAL A 197 -11.61 -8.66 -5.67
CA VAL A 197 -10.24 -8.80 -6.17
C VAL A 197 -9.31 -7.92 -5.34
N ALA A 198 -8.33 -8.55 -4.68
CA ALA A 198 -7.29 -7.88 -3.90
C ALA A 198 -5.99 -7.81 -4.71
N PHE A 199 -5.41 -6.63 -4.83
CA PHE A 199 -4.18 -6.37 -5.57
C PHE A 199 -3.01 -6.19 -4.63
N THR A 200 -1.89 -6.80 -4.97
CA THR A 200 -0.61 -6.54 -4.31
C THR A 200 0.58 -6.70 -5.25
N ASP A 201 1.73 -6.17 -4.85
CA ASP A 201 2.95 -6.13 -5.67
C ASP A 201 3.88 -7.31 -5.35
N ASP A 202 4.76 -7.66 -6.28
CA ASP A 202 5.74 -8.73 -6.08
C ASP A 202 6.81 -8.43 -5.01
N ASP A 203 6.90 -7.20 -4.51
CA ASP A 203 7.87 -6.77 -3.51
C ASP A 203 7.22 -6.38 -2.18
N VAL A 204 6.14 -7.07 -1.84
CA VAL A 204 5.56 -7.04 -0.50
C VAL A 204 5.65 -8.39 0.22
N GLN A 205 5.40 -8.33 1.53
CA GLN A 205 5.05 -9.45 2.39
C GLN A 205 3.74 -9.10 3.09
N VAL A 206 2.75 -10.00 3.01
CA VAL A 206 1.44 -9.77 3.63
C VAL A 206 1.44 -10.20 5.10
N ASP A 207 0.66 -9.49 5.92
CA ASP A 207 0.30 -9.96 7.26
C ASP A 207 -0.69 -11.14 7.18
N SER A 208 -0.65 -12.07 8.15
CA SER A 208 -1.52 -13.25 8.16
C SER A 208 -3.01 -12.91 8.18
N HIS A 209 -3.39 -11.75 8.70
CA HIS A 209 -4.78 -11.27 8.75
C HIS A 209 -5.11 -10.27 7.62
N TRP A 210 -4.23 -10.09 6.63
CA TRP A 210 -4.39 -9.08 5.58
C TRP A 210 -5.74 -9.21 4.83
N LEU A 211 -6.08 -10.40 4.33
CA LEU A 211 -7.35 -10.61 3.63
C LEU A 211 -8.57 -10.47 4.54
N MET A 212 -8.48 -10.96 5.77
CA MET A 212 -9.56 -10.81 6.74
C MET A 212 -9.84 -9.34 7.03
N ALA A 213 -8.80 -8.52 7.21
CA ALA A 213 -8.96 -7.09 7.39
C ALA A 213 -9.51 -6.40 6.13
N LEU A 214 -9.08 -6.77 4.92
CA LEU A 214 -9.70 -6.25 3.70
C LEU A 214 -11.19 -6.60 3.64
N ALA A 215 -11.57 -7.83 3.99
CA ALA A 215 -12.95 -8.27 4.06
C ALA A 215 -13.78 -7.49 5.09
N GLU A 216 -13.23 -7.16 6.26
CA GLU A 216 -13.89 -6.29 7.26
C GLU A 216 -14.25 -4.92 6.64
N GLY A 217 -13.43 -4.40 5.73
CA GLY A 217 -13.73 -3.14 5.03
C GLY A 217 -14.92 -3.22 4.07
N PHE A 218 -15.33 -4.43 3.65
CA PHE A 218 -16.45 -4.67 2.74
C PHE A 218 -17.76 -5.09 3.44
N ASP A 219 -17.78 -5.07 4.78
CA ASP A 219 -18.98 -5.41 5.58
C ASP A 219 -20.18 -4.53 5.22
N ASP A 220 -19.95 -3.26 4.87
CA ASP A 220 -20.96 -2.37 4.29
C ASP A 220 -21.05 -2.56 2.76
N PRO A 221 -22.24 -2.93 2.22
CA PRO A 221 -22.46 -3.07 0.78
C PRO A 221 -22.16 -1.81 -0.05
N ALA A 222 -22.21 -0.61 0.54
CA ALA A 222 -21.89 0.65 -0.14
C ALA A 222 -20.38 0.83 -0.39
N VAL A 223 -19.53 0.04 0.25
CA VAL A 223 -18.07 0.09 0.05
C VAL A 223 -17.71 -0.65 -1.24
N THR A 224 -17.08 0.09 -2.14
CA THR A 224 -16.64 -0.39 -3.45
C THR A 224 -15.16 -0.75 -3.47
N CYS A 225 -14.36 -0.04 -2.66
CA CYS A 225 -12.92 -0.21 -2.59
C CYS A 225 -12.41 -0.15 -1.16
N VAL A 226 -11.49 -1.05 -0.82
CA VAL A 226 -10.77 -1.04 0.45
C VAL A 226 -9.27 -0.94 0.17
N THR A 227 -8.56 -0.10 0.90
CA THR A 227 -7.10 0.02 0.86
C THR A 227 -6.51 -0.24 2.23
N GLY A 228 -5.21 -0.55 2.31
CA GLY A 228 -4.59 -0.93 3.57
C GLY A 228 -3.28 -0.22 3.92
N LEU A 229 -2.76 -0.54 5.10
CA LEU A 229 -1.50 -0.04 5.63
C LEU A 229 -0.31 -0.72 4.94
N ILE A 230 0.69 0.07 4.56
CA ILE A 230 1.95 -0.42 4.02
C ILE A 230 3.08 0.17 4.85
N LEU A 231 3.91 -0.71 5.40
CA LEU A 231 5.09 -0.38 6.19
C LEU A 231 6.36 -0.85 5.49
N ALA A 232 7.52 -0.40 5.96
CA ALA A 232 8.80 -0.88 5.45
C ALA A 232 9.05 -2.34 5.88
N ALA A 233 9.41 -3.21 4.94
CA ALA A 233 9.93 -4.55 5.25
C ALA A 233 11.36 -4.50 5.79
N GLU A 234 12.11 -3.44 5.44
CA GLU A 234 13.53 -3.30 5.75
C GLU A 234 13.92 -1.82 5.77
N LEU A 235 14.78 -1.42 6.71
CA LEU A 235 15.39 -0.09 6.81
C LEU A 235 16.91 -0.19 7.07
N GLU A 236 17.59 -0.87 6.16
CA GLU A 236 19.03 -1.19 6.23
C GLU A 236 19.90 -0.24 5.41
N THR A 237 19.32 0.54 4.50
CA THR A 237 20.09 1.48 3.65
C THR A 237 19.61 2.92 3.77
N PRO A 238 20.50 3.91 3.48
CA PRO A 238 20.10 5.32 3.44
C PRO A 238 18.96 5.60 2.47
N ALA A 239 18.87 4.88 1.34
CA ALA A 239 17.79 5.07 0.37
C ALA A 239 16.42 4.70 0.96
N GLN A 240 16.35 3.61 1.72
CA GLN A 240 15.12 3.15 2.37
C GLN A 240 14.69 4.15 3.46
N LEU A 241 15.63 4.63 4.27
CA LEU A 241 15.37 5.66 5.30
C LEU A 241 14.91 7.00 4.70
N LEU A 242 15.46 7.40 3.55
CA LEU A 242 15.04 8.62 2.86
C LEU A 242 13.64 8.50 2.26
N LEU A 243 13.23 7.32 1.78
CA LEU A 243 11.88 7.09 1.31
C LEU A 243 10.86 7.30 2.44
N GLU A 244 11.12 6.73 3.61
CA GLU A 244 10.25 6.91 4.80
C GLU A 244 10.19 8.38 5.24
N GLN A 245 11.31 9.10 5.22
CA GLN A 245 11.32 10.55 5.49
C GLN A 245 10.55 11.38 4.46
N SER A 246 10.34 10.85 3.24
CA SER A 246 9.57 11.50 2.18
C SER A 246 8.05 11.27 2.29
N GLY A 247 7.61 10.61 3.36
CA GLY A 247 6.20 10.34 3.67
C GLY A 247 5.79 8.87 3.56
N GLY A 248 6.68 8.00 3.07
CA GLY A 248 6.45 6.55 2.97
C GLY A 248 5.14 6.16 2.29
N PHE A 249 4.70 4.92 2.54
CA PHE A 249 3.40 4.42 2.08
C PHE A 249 2.33 4.45 3.17
N ALA A 250 2.71 4.47 4.44
CA ALA A 250 1.77 4.52 5.55
C ALA A 250 0.82 5.73 5.44
N ARG A 251 -0.45 5.53 5.77
CA ARG A 251 -1.46 6.60 5.82
C ARG A 251 -2.03 6.80 7.23
N GLY A 252 -1.35 6.26 8.24
CA GLY A 252 -1.77 6.30 9.64
C GLY A 252 -2.39 4.99 10.07
N TYR A 253 -2.94 4.97 11.28
CA TYR A 253 -3.36 3.77 11.99
C TYR A 253 -4.83 3.87 12.43
N VAL A 254 -5.59 4.71 11.75
CA VAL A 254 -7.00 4.97 12.03
C VAL A 254 -7.76 4.73 10.74
N GLU A 255 -8.84 3.96 10.84
CA GLU A 255 -9.73 3.70 9.73
C GLU A 255 -10.35 5.00 9.22
N ARG A 256 -10.48 5.13 7.90
CA ARG A 256 -11.13 6.30 7.29
C ARG A 256 -11.98 5.88 6.11
N ARG A 257 -13.17 6.46 6.02
CA ARG A 257 -14.08 6.33 4.89
C ARG A 257 -14.07 7.61 4.06
N PHE A 258 -14.01 7.47 2.75
CA PHE A 258 -14.02 8.55 1.78
C PHE A 258 -15.21 8.37 0.85
N SER A 259 -16.08 9.38 0.75
CA SER A 259 -17.22 9.38 -0.15
C SER A 259 -17.65 10.80 -0.51
N LEU A 260 -18.44 10.95 -1.58
CA LEU A 260 -19.07 12.23 -1.91
C LEU A 260 -20.20 12.60 -0.93
N ASN A 261 -20.82 11.61 -0.28
CA ASN A 261 -21.92 11.81 0.67
C ASN A 261 -21.44 12.39 2.00
N ASN A 262 -20.21 12.04 2.42
CA ASN A 262 -19.57 12.59 3.60
C ASN A 262 -18.11 12.94 3.28
N PRO A 263 -17.88 14.03 2.53
CA PRO A 263 -16.54 14.38 2.08
C PRO A 263 -15.67 14.81 3.27
N PRO A 264 -14.38 14.44 3.28
CA PRO A 264 -13.46 14.92 4.31
C PRO A 264 -13.25 16.43 4.19
N ASP A 265 -12.82 17.06 5.29
CA ASP A 265 -12.35 18.45 5.30
C ASP A 265 -10.98 18.57 4.61
N ASP A 266 -10.98 18.44 3.28
CA ASP A 266 -9.82 18.59 2.40
C ASP A 266 -10.23 19.38 1.15
N GLN A 267 -9.68 20.58 1.02
CA GLN A 267 -9.94 21.48 -0.12
C GLN A 267 -9.59 20.86 -1.48
N LEU A 268 -8.73 19.84 -1.50
CA LEU A 268 -8.29 19.15 -2.72
C LEU A 268 -9.08 17.87 -3.01
N PHE A 269 -9.94 17.40 -2.10
CA PHE A 269 -10.74 16.18 -2.30
C PHE A 269 -11.71 16.32 -3.49
N PRO A 270 -11.78 15.36 -4.43
CA PRO A 270 -11.20 14.00 -4.36
C PRO A 270 -9.86 13.82 -5.08
N PHE A 271 -9.20 14.90 -5.51
CA PHE A 271 -7.99 14.82 -6.34
C PHE A 271 -6.73 14.39 -5.58
N THR A 272 -6.76 14.38 -4.24
CA THR A 272 -5.70 13.88 -3.35
C THR A 272 -5.72 12.35 -3.18
N ALA A 273 -5.92 11.62 -4.28
CA ALA A 273 -6.15 10.17 -4.25
C ALA A 273 -5.05 9.35 -3.56
N GLY A 274 -3.80 9.84 -3.54
CA GLY A 274 -2.71 9.19 -2.80
C GLY A 274 -2.89 9.17 -1.28
N ARG A 275 -3.86 9.90 -0.73
CA ARG A 275 -4.27 9.81 0.69
C ARG A 275 -5.18 8.62 0.97
N PHE A 276 -5.87 8.13 -0.05
CA PHE A 276 -6.83 7.03 0.06
C PHE A 276 -6.13 5.69 0.23
N GLY A 277 -4.98 5.50 -0.40
CA GLY A 277 -4.20 4.26 -0.31
C GLY A 277 -3.07 4.21 -1.34
N SER A 278 -2.69 3.00 -1.72
CA SER A 278 -1.67 2.72 -2.72
C SER A 278 -2.02 1.43 -3.47
N GLY A 279 -1.63 1.35 -4.74
CA GLY A 279 -1.89 0.18 -5.60
C GLY A 279 -1.38 -1.16 -5.08
N ALA A 280 -0.32 -1.14 -4.25
CA ALA A 280 0.24 -2.34 -3.62
C ALA A 280 -0.66 -2.96 -2.52
N ASN A 281 -1.66 -2.22 -2.03
CA ASN A 281 -2.58 -2.68 -0.98
C ASN A 281 -3.98 -2.10 -1.21
N MET A 282 -4.68 -2.67 -2.19
CA MET A 282 -6.04 -2.27 -2.54
C MET A 282 -6.87 -3.48 -2.93
N ALA A 283 -8.17 -3.39 -2.72
CA ALA A 283 -9.14 -4.38 -3.16
C ALA A 283 -10.39 -3.67 -3.67
N PHE A 284 -11.06 -4.30 -4.64
CA PHE A 284 -12.30 -3.79 -5.23
C PHE A 284 -13.34 -4.90 -5.29
N ARG A 285 -14.62 -4.50 -5.24
CA ARG A 285 -15.68 -5.40 -5.72
C ARG A 285 -15.43 -5.73 -7.20
N THR A 286 -15.41 -7.02 -7.52
CA THR A 286 -15.03 -7.53 -8.84
C THR A 286 -16.03 -7.09 -9.91
N ASP A 287 -17.32 -7.04 -9.57
CA ASP A 287 -18.39 -6.60 -10.45
C ASP A 287 -18.27 -5.13 -10.84
N TRP A 288 -17.97 -4.25 -9.87
CA TRP A 288 -17.73 -2.83 -10.13
C TRP A 288 -16.51 -2.65 -11.04
N LEU A 289 -15.38 -3.30 -10.72
CA LEU A 289 -14.16 -3.14 -11.52
C LEU A 289 -14.34 -3.63 -12.97
N ARG A 290 -15.09 -4.73 -13.17
CA ARG A 290 -15.46 -5.23 -14.51
C ARG A 290 -16.42 -4.29 -15.22
N GLY A 291 -17.44 -3.79 -14.52
CA GLY A 291 -18.41 -2.82 -15.04
C GLY A 291 -17.74 -1.52 -15.48
N HIS A 292 -16.69 -1.09 -14.78
CA HIS A 292 -15.87 0.07 -15.14
C HIS A 292 -14.92 -0.17 -16.31
N GLY A 293 -14.75 -1.42 -16.73
CA GLY A 293 -13.81 -1.82 -17.79
C GLY A 293 -12.35 -1.93 -17.33
N GLY A 294 -12.13 -2.11 -16.02
CA GLY A 294 -10.81 -2.24 -15.41
C GLY A 294 -10.05 -0.91 -15.27
N PHE A 295 -8.72 -0.99 -15.29
CA PHE A 295 -7.80 0.14 -15.18
C PHE A 295 -7.56 0.83 -16.54
N ASP A 296 -7.17 2.11 -16.56
CA ASP A 296 -6.75 2.77 -17.80
C ASP A 296 -5.40 2.20 -18.27
N TRP A 297 -5.43 1.44 -19.37
CA TRP A 297 -4.28 0.83 -20.05
C TRP A 297 -3.11 1.77 -20.33
N ALA A 298 -3.35 3.08 -20.41
CA ALA A 298 -2.32 4.08 -20.66
C ALA A 298 -1.66 4.59 -19.37
N THR A 299 -2.05 4.10 -18.20
CA THR A 299 -1.45 4.42 -16.91
C THR A 299 -0.66 3.22 -16.37
N GLY A 300 -0.06 3.37 -15.19
CA GLY A 300 0.64 2.29 -14.50
C GLY A 300 2.12 2.12 -14.82
N ALA A 301 2.83 1.47 -13.90
CA ALA A 301 4.25 1.20 -14.01
C ALA A 301 4.56 0.36 -15.27
N GLY A 302 5.71 0.59 -15.92
CA GLY A 302 6.07 -0.08 -17.17
C GLY A 302 5.54 0.60 -18.45
N THR A 303 4.62 1.56 -18.33
CA THR A 303 4.22 2.45 -19.43
C THR A 303 5.00 3.78 -19.36
N PRO A 304 4.96 4.64 -20.41
CA PRO A 304 5.49 5.99 -20.32
C PRO A 304 4.94 6.81 -19.14
N ALA A 305 3.69 6.58 -18.72
CA ALA A 305 3.03 7.27 -17.59
C ALA A 305 3.57 6.88 -16.21
N ARG A 306 4.27 5.74 -16.09
CA ARG A 306 5.00 5.27 -14.89
C ARG A 306 4.17 5.06 -13.61
N GLY A 307 2.86 5.26 -13.63
CA GLY A 307 1.97 5.07 -12.48
C GLY A 307 0.63 5.78 -12.66
N GLY A 308 -0.11 5.96 -11.58
CA GLY A 308 -1.37 6.73 -11.54
C GLY A 308 -2.63 5.93 -11.88
N ASP A 309 -2.49 4.64 -12.15
CA ASP A 309 -3.57 3.68 -12.40
C ASP A 309 -4.44 3.44 -11.16
N ASP A 310 -3.79 3.28 -10.00
CA ASP A 310 -4.45 3.18 -8.69
C ASP A 310 -5.18 4.49 -8.34
N LEU A 311 -4.49 5.63 -8.45
CA LEU A 311 -5.06 6.96 -8.17
C LEU A 311 -6.30 7.26 -9.01
N LEU A 312 -6.24 6.92 -10.30
CA LEU A 312 -7.35 7.12 -11.22
C LEU A 312 -8.54 6.23 -10.86
N SER A 313 -8.28 4.98 -10.48
CA SER A 313 -9.34 4.04 -10.07
C SER A 313 -9.99 4.46 -8.76
N PHE A 314 -9.22 4.94 -7.78
CA PHE A 314 -9.77 5.49 -6.55
C PHE A 314 -10.62 6.74 -6.81
N LEU A 315 -10.18 7.62 -7.72
CA LEU A 315 -10.99 8.78 -8.12
C LEU A 315 -12.31 8.33 -8.74
N HIS A 316 -12.30 7.34 -9.63
CA HIS A 316 -13.52 6.81 -10.24
C HIS A 316 -14.48 6.23 -9.20
N VAL A 317 -14.02 5.45 -8.23
CA VAL A 317 -14.87 4.96 -7.13
C VAL A 317 -15.64 6.10 -6.47
N ILE A 318 -14.94 7.19 -6.12
CA ILE A 318 -15.57 8.35 -5.47
C ILE A 318 -16.55 9.04 -6.42
N LEU A 319 -16.17 9.26 -7.69
CA LEU A 319 -16.99 9.97 -8.67
C LEU A 319 -18.24 9.19 -9.10
N ASP A 320 -18.17 7.86 -9.06
CA ASP A 320 -19.31 6.96 -9.30
C ASP A 320 -20.24 6.85 -8.09
N GLY A 321 -19.93 7.56 -6.99
CA GLY A 321 -20.72 7.60 -5.77
C GLY A 321 -20.48 6.42 -4.82
N GLY A 322 -19.46 5.60 -5.08
CA GLY A 322 -19.03 4.52 -4.21
C GLY A 322 -18.16 5.00 -3.06
N ASP A 323 -18.09 4.19 -2.01
CA ASP A 323 -17.30 4.49 -0.83
C ASP A 323 -15.96 3.75 -0.87
N LEU A 324 -14.90 4.46 -0.45
CA LEU A 324 -13.56 3.91 -0.30
C LEU A 324 -13.17 3.92 1.18
N VAL A 325 -12.79 2.75 1.70
CA VAL A 325 -12.35 2.59 3.09
C VAL A 325 -10.84 2.34 3.14
N TYR A 326 -10.12 3.16 3.90
CA TYR A 326 -8.76 2.86 4.33
C TYR A 326 -8.83 2.03 5.62
N GLN A 327 -8.53 0.74 5.52
CA GLN A 327 -8.53 -0.22 6.62
C GLN A 327 -7.08 -0.48 7.10
N PRO A 328 -6.60 0.20 8.16
CA PRO A 328 -5.22 0.07 8.60
C PRO A 328 -4.85 -1.35 9.04
N ALA A 329 -5.82 -2.18 9.47
CA ALA A 329 -5.57 -3.57 9.85
C ALA A 329 -5.18 -4.47 8.65
N ALA A 330 -5.44 -4.04 7.41
CA ALA A 330 -4.93 -4.72 6.22
C ALA A 330 -3.46 -4.33 6.02
N ILE A 331 -2.56 -5.06 6.66
CA ILE A 331 -1.13 -4.70 6.76
C ILE A 331 -0.30 -5.43 5.70
N LEU A 332 0.58 -4.68 5.04
CA LEU A 332 1.66 -5.20 4.21
C LEU A 332 3.00 -4.60 4.61
N ARG A 333 4.08 -5.34 4.37
CA ARG A 333 5.48 -4.86 4.45
C ARG A 333 6.09 -4.80 3.05
N HIS A 334 6.51 -3.61 2.62
CA HIS A 334 7.08 -3.37 1.29
C HIS A 334 8.62 -3.33 1.32
N TRP A 335 9.26 -4.06 0.40
CA TRP A 335 10.71 -4.07 0.20
C TRP A 335 11.17 -2.87 -0.62
N HIS A 336 11.59 -1.81 0.07
CA HIS A 336 12.06 -0.59 -0.57
C HIS A 336 13.34 -0.80 -1.39
N ARG A 337 13.51 0.02 -2.43
CA ARG A 337 14.73 0.06 -3.24
C ARG A 337 15.94 0.36 -2.34
N ARG A 338 16.95 -0.50 -2.40
CA ARG A 338 18.17 -0.38 -1.58
C ARG A 338 19.10 0.72 -2.10
N GLU A 339 19.18 0.92 -3.42
CA GLU A 339 20.10 1.88 -4.02
C GLU A 339 19.48 3.26 -4.19
N TYR A 340 20.28 4.29 -3.90
CA TYR A 340 19.88 5.68 -4.09
C TYR A 340 19.54 6.01 -5.55
N ALA A 341 20.18 5.36 -6.53
CA ALA A 341 19.83 5.49 -7.93
C ALA A 341 18.41 4.98 -8.22
N GLY A 342 17.99 3.90 -7.56
CA GLY A 342 16.62 3.38 -7.60
C GLY A 342 15.64 4.40 -7.02
N LEU A 343 15.94 4.94 -5.84
CA LEU A 343 15.12 5.98 -5.20
C LEU A 343 14.95 7.24 -6.07
N ARG A 344 16.01 7.70 -6.74
CA ARG A 344 15.94 8.85 -7.66
C ARG A 344 15.02 8.61 -8.85
N ARG A 345 15.04 7.39 -9.40
CA ARG A 345 14.12 6.98 -10.48
C ARG A 345 12.68 6.90 -9.98
N GLN A 346 12.49 6.36 -8.78
CA GLN A 346 11.17 6.25 -8.13
C GLN A 346 10.58 7.63 -7.84
N ALA A 347 11.35 8.55 -7.26
CA ALA A 347 10.90 9.92 -6.98
C ALA A 347 10.42 10.64 -8.25
N PHE A 348 11.19 10.56 -9.35
CA PHE A 348 10.75 11.09 -10.64
C PHE A 348 9.50 10.35 -11.16
N GLY A 349 9.46 9.03 -11.05
CA GLY A 349 8.33 8.19 -11.46
C GLY A 349 7.02 8.54 -10.75
N TYR A 350 7.06 8.77 -9.43
CA TYR A 350 5.89 9.22 -8.65
C TYR A 350 5.36 10.57 -9.13
N GLY A 351 6.25 11.49 -9.47
CA GLY A 351 5.88 12.73 -10.14
C GLY A 351 5.14 12.48 -11.44
N VAL A 352 5.75 11.70 -12.35
CA VAL A 352 5.14 11.38 -13.66
C VAL A 352 3.79 10.70 -13.50
N GLY A 353 3.67 9.75 -12.57
CA GLY A 353 2.41 9.06 -12.26
C GLY A 353 1.32 10.03 -11.79
N LEU A 354 1.63 10.92 -10.85
CA LEU A 354 0.68 11.93 -10.37
C LEU A 354 0.24 12.87 -11.50
N GLY A 355 1.16 13.36 -12.33
CA GLY A 355 0.82 14.21 -13.47
C GLY A 355 0.03 13.49 -14.56
N SER A 356 0.34 12.22 -14.79
CA SER A 356 -0.38 11.36 -15.72
C SER A 356 -1.81 11.08 -15.23
N TYR A 357 -1.99 10.80 -13.95
CA TYR A 357 -3.31 10.64 -13.32
C TYR A 357 -4.17 11.89 -13.48
N LEU A 358 -3.63 13.08 -13.21
CA LEU A 358 -4.39 14.33 -13.39
C LEU A 358 -4.78 14.56 -14.85
N ALA A 359 -3.86 14.30 -15.79
CA ALA A 359 -4.15 14.39 -17.22
C ALA A 359 -5.20 13.36 -17.65
N ALA A 360 -5.09 12.11 -17.19
CA ALA A 360 -6.04 11.04 -17.46
C ALA A 360 -7.44 11.39 -16.93
N SER A 361 -7.53 11.93 -15.71
CA SER A 361 -8.79 12.39 -15.10
C SER A 361 -9.45 13.48 -15.94
N ALA A 362 -8.66 14.47 -16.39
CA ALA A 362 -9.15 15.55 -17.25
C ALA A 362 -9.60 15.05 -18.64
N CYS A 363 -8.92 14.04 -19.20
CA CYS A 363 -9.29 13.43 -20.47
C CYS A 363 -10.54 12.55 -20.36
N ALA A 364 -10.67 11.79 -19.27
CA ALA A 364 -11.80 10.91 -19.02
C ALA A 364 -13.08 11.70 -18.71
N GLN A 365 -12.97 12.77 -17.92
CA GLN A 365 -14.10 13.59 -17.53
C GLN A 365 -13.76 15.10 -17.61
N PRO A 366 -13.91 15.72 -18.79
CA PRO A 366 -13.57 17.14 -19.02
C PRO A 366 -14.30 18.12 -18.12
N SER A 367 -15.46 17.76 -17.56
CA SER A 367 -16.21 18.59 -16.61
C SER A 367 -15.47 18.81 -15.28
N LEU A 368 -14.45 18.01 -14.95
CA LEU A 368 -13.61 18.20 -13.77
C LEU A 368 -12.58 19.32 -13.93
N VAL A 369 -12.22 19.69 -15.17
CA VAL A 369 -11.14 20.65 -15.45
C VAL A 369 -11.32 21.99 -14.74
N PRO A 370 -12.50 22.64 -14.75
CA PRO A 370 -12.70 23.89 -14.01
C PRO A 370 -12.47 23.74 -12.50
N VAL A 371 -12.86 22.61 -11.91
CA VAL A 371 -12.68 22.32 -10.49
C VAL A 371 -11.19 22.12 -10.18
N MET A 372 -10.49 21.36 -11.02
CA MET A 372 -9.05 21.13 -10.90
C MET A 372 -8.28 22.45 -11.00
N LEU A 373 -8.62 23.33 -11.95
CA LEU A 373 -8.00 24.64 -12.11
C LEU A 373 -8.24 25.54 -10.90
N ARG A 374 -9.48 25.62 -10.40
CA ARG A 374 -9.82 26.40 -9.18
C ARG A 374 -9.03 25.92 -7.96
N ARG A 375 -8.77 24.62 -7.86
CA ARG A 375 -8.01 24.00 -6.76
C ARG A 375 -6.50 23.96 -7.01
N GLY A 376 -6.03 24.36 -8.18
CA GLY A 376 -4.61 24.36 -8.54
C GLY A 376 -3.76 25.30 -7.67
N VAL A 377 -4.29 26.48 -7.30
CA VAL A 377 -3.57 27.42 -6.43
C VAL A 377 -3.42 26.88 -4.98
N PRO A 378 -4.49 26.40 -4.31
CA PRO A 378 -4.35 25.66 -3.05
C PRO A 378 -3.40 24.45 -3.16
N ALA A 379 -3.45 23.69 -4.25
CA ALA A 379 -2.58 22.53 -4.45
C ALA A 379 -1.10 22.92 -4.53
N LEU A 380 -0.77 23.97 -5.29
CA LEU A 380 0.59 24.51 -5.38
C LEU A 380 1.08 25.01 -4.02
N ARG A 381 0.24 25.71 -3.26
CA ARG A 381 0.58 26.14 -1.89
C ARG A 381 0.82 24.94 -0.97
N HIS A 382 0.00 23.90 -1.05
CA HIS A 382 0.18 22.67 -0.26
C HIS A 382 1.48 21.94 -0.62
N MET A 383 1.82 21.83 -1.92
CA MET A 383 3.06 21.19 -2.38
C MET A 383 4.33 21.95 -1.98
N LEU A 384 4.25 23.28 -1.89
CA LEU A 384 5.37 24.16 -1.53
C LEU A 384 5.47 24.41 -0.02
N GLY A 385 4.38 24.25 0.73
CA GLY A 385 4.31 24.56 2.16
C GLY A 385 4.95 23.50 3.05
N SER A 386 5.59 23.93 4.14
CA SER A 386 6.19 23.05 5.17
C SER A 386 5.18 22.15 5.90
N ALA A 387 3.87 22.47 5.82
CA ALA A 387 2.79 21.74 6.48
C ALA A 387 2.35 20.44 5.80
N SER A 388 2.79 20.16 4.56
CA SER A 388 2.45 18.87 3.89
C SER A 388 3.04 17.69 4.67
N ALA A 389 2.29 16.60 4.81
CA ALA A 389 2.74 15.39 5.53
C ALA A 389 4.09 14.86 5.01
N LYS A 390 4.33 14.95 3.69
CA LYS A 390 5.60 14.60 3.05
C LYS A 390 6.76 15.52 3.42
N ASN A 391 6.49 16.77 3.80
CA ASN A 391 7.50 17.76 4.17
C ASN A 391 7.84 17.69 5.66
N ARG A 392 6.87 17.34 6.53
CA ARG A 392 7.08 17.19 7.99
C ARG A 392 8.08 16.09 8.36
N GLY A 393 8.15 15.01 7.57
CA GLY A 393 9.07 13.89 7.81
C GLY A 393 10.53 14.14 7.40
N ARG A 394 10.82 15.22 6.66
CA ARG A 394 12.15 15.49 6.11
C ARG A 394 13.05 16.12 7.15
N ARG A 395 14.12 15.41 7.52
CA ARG A 395 15.13 15.89 8.47
C ARG A 395 16.14 16.84 7.78
N PRO A 396 16.90 17.66 8.54
CA PRO A 396 18.02 18.41 7.98
C PRO A 396 18.98 17.52 7.19
N GLY A 397 19.37 17.94 5.99
CA GLY A 397 20.20 17.14 5.08
C GLY A 397 19.44 16.24 4.11
N PHE A 398 18.10 16.25 4.12
CA PHE A 398 17.30 15.55 3.11
C PHE A 398 17.68 16.03 1.69
N PRO A 399 17.98 15.12 0.73
CA PRO A 399 18.42 15.52 -0.60
C PRO A 399 17.31 16.29 -1.35
N SER A 400 17.53 17.58 -1.56
CA SER A 400 16.62 18.44 -2.34
C SER A 400 16.43 17.92 -3.77
N GLU A 401 17.35 17.09 -4.27
CA GLU A 401 17.21 16.48 -5.58
C GLU A 401 16.05 15.52 -5.73
N LEU A 402 15.64 14.82 -4.67
CA LEU A 402 14.47 13.96 -4.74
C LEU A 402 13.20 14.79 -4.93
N ILE A 403 13.14 15.97 -4.30
CA ILE A 403 12.01 16.89 -4.37
C ILE A 403 11.88 17.47 -5.78
N TRP A 404 12.97 18.02 -6.35
CA TRP A 404 12.87 18.61 -7.69
C TRP A 404 12.64 17.54 -8.74
N ARG A 405 13.13 16.31 -8.57
CA ARG A 405 12.85 15.18 -9.46
C ARG A 405 11.37 14.82 -9.48
N GLU A 406 10.74 14.71 -8.31
CA GLU A 406 9.29 14.47 -8.22
C GLU A 406 8.49 15.60 -8.91
N ARG A 407 8.88 16.87 -8.69
CA ARG A 407 8.23 18.01 -9.37
C ARG A 407 8.45 18.03 -10.87
N ALA A 408 9.66 17.72 -11.34
CA ALA A 408 9.96 17.60 -12.76
C ALA A 408 9.15 16.46 -13.41
N GLY A 409 8.99 15.35 -12.67
CA GLY A 409 8.11 14.25 -13.08
C GLY A 409 6.66 14.70 -13.22
N LEU A 410 6.13 15.45 -12.25
CA LEU A 410 4.77 15.98 -12.28
C LEU A 410 4.49 16.79 -13.56
N VAL A 411 5.43 17.66 -13.96
CA VAL A 411 5.31 18.44 -15.20
C VAL A 411 5.41 17.56 -16.45
N ALA A 412 6.24 16.51 -16.42
CA ALA A 412 6.37 15.57 -17.53
C ALA A 412 5.15 14.62 -17.68
N GLY A 413 4.36 14.43 -16.61
CA GLY A 413 3.24 13.49 -16.54
C GLY A 413 2.22 13.62 -17.68
N PRO A 414 1.64 14.79 -17.98
CA PRO A 414 0.67 14.92 -19.07
C PRO A 414 1.20 14.50 -20.45
N PHE A 415 2.46 14.84 -20.75
CA PHE A 415 3.10 14.43 -22.00
C PHE A 415 3.39 12.92 -22.02
N ALA A 416 3.80 12.38 -20.89
CA ALA A 416 4.02 10.95 -20.70
C ALA A 416 2.72 10.15 -20.86
N TYR A 417 1.60 10.61 -20.29
CA TYR A 417 0.27 10.02 -20.50
C TYR A 417 -0.13 10.07 -21.97
N THR A 418 0.07 11.20 -22.65
CA THR A 418 -0.24 11.34 -24.09
C THR A 418 0.57 10.34 -24.93
N ALA A 419 1.87 10.22 -24.68
CA ALA A 419 2.73 9.23 -25.33
C ALA A 419 2.28 7.79 -25.02
N SER A 420 1.82 7.54 -23.79
CA SER A 420 1.26 6.26 -23.38
C SER A 420 -0.05 5.94 -24.13
N ARG A 421 -1.00 6.87 -24.20
CA ARG A 421 -2.24 6.73 -24.99
C ARG A 421 -1.96 6.41 -26.44
N TRP A 422 -0.99 7.08 -27.06
CA TRP A 422 -0.57 6.77 -28.43
C TRP A 422 0.01 5.36 -28.55
N ARG A 423 0.86 4.92 -27.61
CA ARG A 423 1.43 3.58 -27.58
C ARG A 423 0.37 2.48 -27.39
N TYR A 424 -0.68 2.73 -26.62
CA TYR A 424 -1.72 1.74 -26.29
C TYR A 424 -3.06 1.94 -27.02
N ARG A 425 -3.11 2.80 -28.05
CA ARG A 425 -4.34 3.14 -28.79
C ARG A 425 -5.14 1.95 -29.36
N GLY A 426 -4.47 0.84 -29.70
CA GLY A 426 -5.11 -0.36 -30.26
C GLY A 426 -5.61 -1.38 -29.23
N THR A 427 -5.35 -1.18 -27.93
CA THR A 427 -5.71 -2.17 -26.89
C THR A 427 -7.22 -2.23 -26.64
N ARG A 428 -7.95 -1.13 -26.85
CA ARG A 428 -9.41 -1.08 -26.65
C ARG A 428 -10.19 -1.98 -27.62
N ASP A 429 -9.69 -2.16 -28.84
CA ASP A 429 -10.37 -2.93 -29.88
C ASP A 429 -10.22 -4.44 -29.67
N SER A 430 -9.07 -4.90 -29.16
CA SER A 430 -8.83 -6.33 -28.89
C SER A 430 -9.65 -6.87 -27.72
N THR A 431 -9.90 -6.07 -26.68
CA THR A 431 -10.70 -6.50 -25.52
C THR A 431 -12.20 -6.55 -25.82
N ARG A 432 -12.72 -5.69 -26.71
CA ARG A 432 -14.12 -5.80 -27.16
C ARG A 432 -14.34 -7.02 -28.05
N GLN A 433 -13.40 -7.33 -28.95
CA GLN A 433 -13.51 -8.51 -29.83
C GLN A 433 -13.34 -9.85 -29.10
N GLY A 434 -12.72 -9.87 -27.92
CA GLY A 434 -12.57 -11.07 -27.09
C GLY A 434 -13.69 -11.30 -26.07
N ALA A 435 -14.54 -10.30 -25.80
CA ALA A 435 -15.70 -10.44 -24.91
C ALA A 435 -16.98 -10.90 -25.66
N ASP A 436 -16.99 -10.79 -26.99
CA ASP A 436 -18.05 -11.27 -27.89
C ASP A 436 -17.79 -12.69 -28.45
N ARG A 437 -16.80 -13.41 -27.91
CA ARG A 437 -16.47 -14.81 -28.24
C ARG A 437 -16.47 -15.65 -26.99
#